data_AF-A0A7S2WJU9-F1
#
_entry.id   AF-A0A7S2WJU9-F1
#
_cell.length_a   1.000
_cell.length_b   1.000
_cell.length_c   1.000
_cell.angle_alpha   90.00
_cell.angle_beta   90.00
_cell.angle_gamma   90.00
#
_symmetry.space_group_name_H-M   'P 1'
#
loop_
_entity.id
_entity.type
_entity.pdbx_description
1 polymer ?
#
loop_
_entity_poly.entity_id
_entity_poly.type
_entity_poly.pdbx_seq_one_letter_code
_entity_poly.pdbx_strand_id
1 'polypeptide(L)'
;AMKVWLRLVLGLVLCGASSHGFVPYFSRGAAFGRRASCICSGSYFAGSSSLKELFDLALVQQRAGNLDEALEAYSQFVEAAKQCDAPPGSFAEVLVNKGQLHARRGERGLAREHFQEALQHRSLSTALVNLAVLELAEGRLRDGGAHMSLSSVQEASRLCREALAADEQDDMSLVMAKKLLDDCDKVLGGDRGR
;
A
#
# COMPACT_ATOMS: atom_id res chain seq x y z
N ALA A 1 -16.38 21.02 2.34
CA ALA A 1 -15.57 20.45 1.25
C ALA A 1 -14.83 19.17 1.67
N MET A 2 -13.97 19.20 2.69
CA MET A 2 -13.18 18.05 3.14
C MET A 2 -14.01 16.81 3.56
N LYS A 3 -15.17 16.98 4.21
CA LYS A 3 -16.08 15.86 4.57
C LYS A 3 -16.58 15.05 3.37
N VAL A 4 -16.81 15.71 2.23
CA VAL A 4 -17.28 15.09 0.98
C VAL A 4 -16.09 14.52 0.21
N TRP A 5 -14.97 15.25 0.17
CA TRP A 5 -13.76 14.81 -0.50
C TRP A 5 -13.11 13.60 0.20
N LEU A 6 -13.03 13.57 1.53
CA LEU A 6 -12.53 12.42 2.28
C LEU A 6 -13.47 11.21 2.14
N ARG A 7 -14.79 11.40 2.06
CA ARG A 7 -15.73 10.29 1.75
C ARG A 7 -15.50 9.74 0.32
N LEU A 8 -15.26 10.62 -0.65
CA LEU A 8 -14.93 10.25 -2.03
C LEU A 8 -13.52 9.64 -2.16
N VAL A 9 -12.53 10.11 -1.41
CA VAL A 9 -11.14 9.61 -1.40
C VAL A 9 -11.02 8.33 -0.58
N LEU A 10 -11.69 8.20 0.57
CA LEU A 10 -11.91 6.90 1.20
C LEU A 10 -12.63 5.98 0.21
N GLY A 11 -13.62 6.45 -0.55
CA GLY A 11 -14.27 5.67 -1.59
C GLY A 11 -13.36 5.29 -2.77
N LEU A 12 -12.45 6.16 -3.23
CA LEU A 12 -11.61 6.01 -4.43
C LEU A 12 -10.25 5.36 -4.15
N VAL A 13 -9.66 5.59 -2.99
CA VAL A 13 -8.46 4.86 -2.52
C VAL A 13 -8.85 3.43 -2.14
N LEU A 14 -10.09 3.21 -1.66
CA LEU A 14 -10.67 1.88 -1.46
C LEU A 14 -11.31 1.28 -2.74
N CYS A 15 -11.65 2.06 -3.77
CA CYS A 15 -11.98 1.58 -5.12
C CYS A 15 -10.76 1.70 -6.03
N GLY A 16 -9.79 0.81 -5.85
CA GLY A 16 -8.50 0.83 -6.52
C GLY A 16 -8.57 1.14 -8.02
N ALA A 17 -8.14 2.35 -8.37
CA ALA A 17 -7.71 2.71 -9.71
C ALA A 17 -6.18 2.78 -9.70
N SER A 18 -5.52 1.64 -9.48
CA SER A 18 -4.10 1.47 -9.81
C SER A 18 -4.02 0.69 -11.11
N SER A 19 -4.29 1.41 -12.19
CA SER A 19 -4.02 0.98 -13.56
C SER A 19 -2.57 1.29 -13.87
N HIS A 20 -1.63 0.47 -13.44
CA HIS A 20 -0.38 0.19 -14.16
C HIS A 20 -0.04 -1.26 -13.81
N GLY A 21 -0.11 -2.14 -14.81
CA GLY A 21 0.37 -3.51 -14.68
C GLY A 21 1.89 -3.46 -14.54
N PHE A 22 2.37 -3.36 -13.31
CA PHE A 22 3.76 -3.63 -12.99
C PHE A 22 3.95 -5.14 -13.03
N VAL A 23 4.55 -5.63 -14.10
CA VAL A 23 5.18 -6.94 -14.09
C VAL A 23 6.47 -6.74 -13.28
N PRO A 24 6.67 -7.41 -12.13
CA PRO A 24 7.96 -7.34 -11.45
C PRO A 24 9.03 -7.68 -12.48
N TYR A 25 10.04 -6.83 -12.59
CA TYR A 25 11.06 -6.83 -13.64
C TYR A 25 11.92 -8.09 -13.57
N PHE A 26 11.36 -9.23 -13.99
CA PHE A 26 11.99 -10.54 -14.00
C PHE A 26 12.54 -10.82 -15.41
N SER A 27 13.38 -9.94 -15.95
CA SER A 27 14.17 -10.20 -17.18
C SER A 27 15.16 -9.08 -17.54
N ARG A 28 16.46 -9.26 -17.20
CA ARG A 28 17.63 -9.30 -18.13
C ARG A 28 18.95 -8.94 -17.44
N GLY A 29 19.79 -9.98 -17.25
CA GLY A 29 21.22 -10.00 -17.52
C GLY A 29 22.15 -8.99 -16.85
N ALA A 30 22.80 -9.41 -15.75
CA ALA A 30 24.19 -9.06 -15.48
C ALA A 30 24.88 -10.27 -14.84
N ALA A 31 25.73 -10.93 -15.63
CA ALA A 31 26.66 -11.93 -15.13
C ALA A 31 27.76 -11.23 -14.34
N PHE A 32 27.97 -11.58 -13.07
CA PHE A 32 29.29 -11.88 -12.48
C PHE A 32 29.16 -12.23 -10.99
N GLY A 33 29.77 -13.35 -10.57
CA GLY A 33 30.00 -13.66 -9.15
C GLY A 33 29.50 -15.04 -8.71
N ARG A 34 30.30 -16.08 -9.00
CA ARG A 34 30.09 -17.49 -8.65
C ARG A 34 29.75 -17.71 -7.15
N ARG A 35 28.50 -18.08 -6.85
CA ARG A 35 28.05 -19.17 -5.94
C ARG A 35 26.59 -18.95 -5.52
N ALA A 36 25.65 -19.41 -6.34
CA ALA A 36 24.32 -19.85 -5.93
C ALA A 36 23.70 -20.57 -7.13
N SER A 37 24.13 -21.81 -7.36
CA SER A 37 23.39 -22.72 -8.22
C SER A 37 22.16 -23.18 -7.43
N CYS A 38 21.15 -22.32 -7.30
CA CYS A 38 19.83 -22.74 -6.87
C CYS A 38 19.15 -23.38 -8.08
N ILE A 39 19.53 -24.63 -8.32
CA ILE A 39 18.71 -25.56 -9.09
C ILE A 39 17.49 -25.82 -8.21
N CYS A 40 16.40 -25.09 -8.46
CA CYS A 40 15.08 -25.42 -7.94
C CYS A 40 14.60 -26.69 -8.65
N SER A 41 15.19 -27.83 -8.28
CA SER A 41 14.76 -29.16 -8.71
C SER A 41 14.81 -30.04 -7.48
N GLY A 42 13.74 -30.01 -6.69
CA GLY A 42 13.63 -30.87 -5.53
C GLY A 42 12.58 -30.39 -4.55
N SER A 43 11.36 -30.94 -4.70
CA SER A 43 10.34 -31.03 -3.65
C SER A 43 9.47 -29.79 -3.37
N TYR A 44 8.85 -29.22 -4.41
CA TYR A 44 7.71 -28.32 -4.21
C TYR A 44 6.42 -29.14 -4.28
N PHE A 45 5.63 -29.11 -3.20
CA PHE A 45 4.31 -29.73 -3.09
C PHE A 45 3.42 -29.44 -4.31
N ALA A 46 2.54 -30.38 -4.63
CA ALA A 46 1.63 -30.35 -5.77
C ALA A 46 0.99 -28.96 -6.01
N GLY A 47 1.29 -28.34 -7.16
CA GLY A 47 0.62 -27.11 -7.63
C GLY A 47 1.45 -25.82 -7.62
N SER A 48 2.76 -25.87 -7.87
CA SER A 48 3.65 -24.69 -7.78
C SER A 48 3.39 -23.62 -8.84
N SER A 49 2.46 -22.70 -8.57
CA SER A 49 2.29 -21.48 -9.35
C SER A 49 3.52 -20.57 -9.22
N SER A 50 3.96 -19.97 -10.32
CA SER A 50 5.06 -19.00 -10.29
C SER A 50 4.68 -17.74 -9.47
N LEU A 51 5.66 -17.00 -8.93
CA LEU A 51 5.39 -15.72 -8.26
C LEU A 51 4.55 -14.78 -9.14
N LYS A 52 4.81 -14.77 -10.45
CA LYS A 52 4.03 -14.00 -11.39
C LYS A 52 2.58 -14.46 -11.45
N GLU A 53 2.32 -15.76 -11.51
CA GLU A 53 0.97 -16.32 -11.53
C GLU A 53 0.19 -15.99 -10.25
N LEU A 54 0.84 -16.12 -9.09
CA LEU A 54 0.21 -15.77 -7.81
C LEU A 54 -0.17 -14.28 -7.75
N PHE A 55 0.70 -13.41 -8.26
CA PHE A 55 0.43 -11.98 -8.33
C PHE A 55 -0.70 -11.63 -9.31
N ASP A 56 -0.68 -12.22 -10.50
CA ASP A 56 -1.72 -12.01 -11.51
C ASP A 56 -3.08 -12.54 -11.02
N LEU A 57 -3.11 -13.70 -10.38
CA LEU A 57 -4.31 -14.27 -9.76
C LEU A 57 -4.87 -13.33 -8.69
N ALA A 58 -4.02 -12.84 -7.78
CA ALA A 58 -4.44 -11.93 -6.73
C ALA A 58 -5.03 -10.63 -7.30
N LEU A 59 -4.43 -10.06 -8.35
CA LEU A 59 -4.96 -8.88 -9.03
C LEU A 59 -6.31 -9.15 -9.69
N VAL A 60 -6.49 -10.30 -10.34
CA VAL A 60 -7.77 -10.68 -10.96
C VAL A 60 -8.85 -10.82 -9.89
N GLN A 61 -8.57 -11.52 -8.78
CA GLN A 61 -9.52 -11.69 -7.68
C GLN A 61 -9.87 -10.36 -7.00
N GLN A 62 -8.85 -9.51 -6.77
CA GLN A 62 -9.06 -8.16 -6.24
C GLN A 62 -9.99 -7.32 -7.13
N ARG A 63 -9.82 -7.39 -8.45
CA ARG A 63 -10.67 -6.67 -9.42
C ARG A 63 -12.07 -7.27 -9.52
N ALA A 64 -12.21 -8.57 -9.33
CA ALA A 64 -13.50 -9.26 -9.26
C ALA A 64 -14.26 -8.95 -7.95
N GLY A 65 -13.60 -8.36 -6.94
CA GLY A 65 -14.18 -8.10 -5.63
C GLY A 65 -14.10 -9.29 -4.65
N ASN A 66 -13.43 -10.36 -5.06
CA ASN A 66 -13.19 -11.57 -4.28
C ASN A 66 -12.04 -11.32 -3.29
N LEU A 67 -12.33 -10.61 -2.20
CA LEU A 67 -11.32 -10.08 -1.29
C LEU A 67 -10.56 -11.19 -0.53
N ASP A 68 -11.24 -12.27 -0.18
CA ASP A 68 -10.64 -13.40 0.54
C ASP A 68 -9.63 -14.15 -0.35
N GLU A 69 -10.03 -14.47 -1.57
CA GLU A 69 -9.20 -15.17 -2.55
C GLU A 69 -8.01 -14.30 -2.98
N ALA A 70 -8.21 -12.98 -3.08
CA ALA A 70 -7.11 -12.04 -3.35
C ALA A 70 -6.09 -12.01 -2.20
N LEU A 71 -6.55 -11.99 -0.94
CA LEU A 71 -5.69 -12.02 0.23
C LEU A 71 -4.92 -13.34 0.35
N GLU A 72 -5.56 -14.47 0.02
CA GLU A 72 -4.92 -15.78 0.00
C GLU A 72 -3.79 -15.79 -1.05
N ALA A 73 -4.08 -15.40 -2.29
CA ALA A 73 -3.10 -15.38 -3.37
C ALA A 73 -1.91 -14.42 -3.08
N TYR A 74 -2.17 -13.24 -2.52
CA TYR A 74 -1.08 -12.35 -2.09
C TYR A 74 -0.28 -12.90 -0.92
N SER A 75 -0.89 -13.66 -0.01
CA SER A 75 -0.17 -14.29 1.11
C SER A 75 0.74 -15.41 0.63
N GLN A 76 0.24 -16.26 -0.27
CA GLN A 76 1.05 -17.28 -0.95
C GLN A 76 2.23 -16.65 -1.72
N PHE A 77 2.01 -15.51 -2.39
CA PHE A 77 3.08 -14.78 -3.06
C PHE A 77 4.18 -14.35 -2.09
N VAL A 78 3.82 -13.73 -0.96
CA VAL A 78 4.81 -13.23 0.01
C VAL A 78 5.58 -14.37 0.66
N GLU A 79 4.90 -15.47 0.99
CA GLU A 79 5.56 -16.68 1.52
C GLU A 79 6.55 -17.28 0.52
N ALA A 80 6.13 -17.45 -0.73
CA ALA A 80 7.00 -17.95 -1.79
C ALA A 80 8.19 -17.00 -2.06
N ALA A 81 7.96 -15.69 -2.05
CA ALA A 81 9.02 -14.69 -2.23
C ALA A 81 10.05 -14.76 -1.08
N LYS A 82 9.60 -14.91 0.17
CA LYS A 82 10.46 -15.09 1.35
C LYS A 82 11.23 -16.42 1.27
N GLN A 83 10.61 -17.50 0.82
CA GLN A 83 11.26 -18.81 0.65
C GLN A 83 12.32 -18.81 -0.45
N CYS A 84 12.11 -18.05 -1.52
CA CYS A 84 13.05 -17.90 -2.62
C CYS A 84 14.14 -16.85 -2.36
N ASP A 85 14.23 -16.30 -1.15
CA ASP A 85 15.15 -15.22 -0.76
C ASP A 85 15.10 -14.03 -1.76
N ALA A 86 13.88 -13.72 -2.22
CA ALA A 86 13.66 -12.60 -3.12
C ALA A 86 14.02 -11.29 -2.41
N PRO A 87 14.61 -10.29 -3.11
CA PRO A 87 14.94 -9.01 -2.50
C PRO A 87 13.72 -8.41 -1.79
N PRO A 88 13.83 -7.92 -0.54
CA PRO A 88 12.66 -7.48 0.23
C PRO A 88 11.83 -6.40 -0.46
N GLY A 89 12.48 -5.50 -1.21
CA GLY A 89 11.78 -4.47 -2.00
C GLY A 89 10.91 -5.02 -3.15
N SER A 90 11.10 -6.28 -3.57
CA SER A 90 10.36 -6.90 -4.69
C SER A 90 8.92 -7.28 -4.34
N PHE A 91 8.60 -7.43 -3.05
CA PHE A 91 7.25 -7.76 -2.58
C PHE A 91 6.63 -6.66 -1.70
N ALA A 92 7.30 -5.52 -1.55
CA ALA A 92 6.79 -4.38 -0.77
C ALA A 92 5.45 -3.85 -1.35
N GLU A 93 5.30 -3.79 -2.68
CA GLU A 93 4.04 -3.39 -3.33
C GLU A 93 2.91 -4.39 -3.08
N VAL A 94 3.22 -5.68 -2.94
CA VAL A 94 2.23 -6.71 -2.60
C VAL A 94 1.71 -6.50 -1.19
N LEU A 95 2.56 -6.12 -0.25
CA LEU A 95 2.15 -5.75 1.10
C LEU A 95 1.24 -4.51 1.10
N VAL A 96 1.52 -3.51 0.24
CA VAL A 96 0.60 -2.37 0.05
C VAL A 96 -0.77 -2.83 -0.44
N ASN A 97 -0.82 -3.73 -1.44
CA ASN A 97 -2.10 -4.24 -1.95
C ASN A 97 -2.87 -5.02 -0.86
N LYS A 98 -2.19 -5.86 -0.07
CA LYS A 98 -2.80 -6.52 1.10
C LYS A 98 -3.36 -5.51 2.09
N GLY A 99 -2.59 -4.47 2.43
CA GLY A 99 -3.03 -3.40 3.32
C GLY A 99 -4.29 -2.69 2.81
N GLN A 100 -4.37 -2.42 1.50
CA GLN A 100 -5.57 -1.85 0.88
C GLN A 100 -6.77 -2.79 0.96
N LEU A 101 -6.59 -4.09 0.75
CA LEU A 101 -7.67 -5.07 0.89
C LEU A 101 -8.21 -5.11 2.33
N HIS A 102 -7.34 -5.17 3.33
CA HIS A 102 -7.75 -5.09 4.75
C HIS A 102 -8.46 -3.77 5.06
N ALA A 103 -7.99 -2.64 4.50
CA ALA A 103 -8.66 -1.35 4.67
C ALA A 103 -10.08 -1.35 4.09
N ARG A 104 -10.31 -2.02 2.94
CA ARG A 104 -11.65 -2.19 2.33
C ARG A 104 -12.58 -3.02 3.20
N ARG A 105 -12.05 -4.03 3.89
CA ARG A 105 -12.80 -4.85 4.87
C ARG A 105 -13.09 -4.12 6.18
N GLY A 106 -12.52 -2.92 6.37
CA GLY A 106 -12.62 -2.17 7.62
C GLY A 106 -11.64 -2.62 8.70
N GLU A 107 -10.74 -3.56 8.37
CA GLU A 107 -9.71 -4.13 9.23
C GLU A 107 -8.50 -3.19 9.31
N ARG A 108 -8.73 -2.00 9.89
CA ARG A 108 -7.76 -0.90 9.88
C ARG A 108 -6.42 -1.22 10.55
N GLY A 109 -6.43 -2.05 11.60
CA GLY A 109 -5.21 -2.49 12.28
C GLY A 109 -4.30 -3.30 11.35
N LEU A 110 -4.85 -4.34 10.71
CA LEU A 110 -4.11 -5.16 9.74
C LEU A 110 -3.66 -4.36 8.52
N ALA A 111 -4.50 -3.43 8.05
CA ALA A 111 -4.15 -2.54 6.96
C ALA A 111 -2.89 -1.72 7.28
N ARG A 112 -2.86 -1.11 8.47
CA ARG A 112 -1.72 -0.34 8.97
C ARG A 112 -0.46 -1.19 9.10
N GLU A 113 -0.57 -2.38 9.68
CA GLU A 113 0.56 -3.30 9.84
C GLU A 113 1.20 -3.61 8.48
N HIS A 114 0.41 -3.94 7.47
CA HIS A 114 0.94 -4.24 6.14
C HIS A 114 1.54 -3.02 5.43
N PHE A 115 0.97 -1.82 5.59
CA PHE A 115 1.61 -0.61 5.06
C PHE A 115 2.94 -0.31 5.75
N GLN A 116 3.03 -0.51 7.06
CA GLN A 116 4.27 -0.33 7.80
C GLN A 116 5.31 -1.40 7.44
N GLU A 117 4.92 -2.66 7.28
CA GLU A 117 5.79 -3.74 6.78
C GLU A 117 6.33 -3.40 5.38
N ALA A 118 5.49 -2.88 4.48
CA ALA A 118 5.94 -2.43 3.17
C ALA A 118 7.01 -1.33 3.26
N LEU A 119 6.82 -0.36 4.16
CA LEU A 119 7.75 0.75 4.39
C LEU A 119 9.08 0.33 5.02
N GLN A 120 9.12 -0.77 5.77
CA GLN A 120 10.36 -1.35 6.27
C GLN A 120 11.23 -1.92 5.13
N HIS A 121 10.62 -2.31 4.02
CA HIS A 121 11.32 -2.88 2.87
C HIS A 121 11.69 -1.83 1.82
N ARG A 122 10.82 -0.84 1.60
CA ARG A 122 11.02 0.22 0.61
C ARG A 122 10.17 1.43 0.97
N SER A 123 10.73 2.63 0.83
CA SER A 123 9.97 3.88 0.99
C SER A 123 8.99 4.03 -0.17
N LEU A 124 7.73 3.66 0.07
CA LEU A 124 6.67 3.63 -0.94
C LEU A 124 5.71 4.81 -0.74
N SER A 125 5.62 5.70 -1.72
CA SER A 125 4.72 6.87 -1.67
C SER A 125 3.26 6.44 -1.46
N THR A 126 2.83 5.36 -2.12
CA THR A 126 1.47 4.82 -2.01
C THR A 126 1.16 4.33 -0.59
N ALA A 127 2.12 3.68 0.09
CA ALA A 127 1.94 3.18 1.45
C ALA A 127 1.78 4.34 2.44
N LEU A 128 2.61 5.38 2.31
CA LEU A 128 2.55 6.59 3.12
C LEU A 128 1.22 7.34 2.96
N VAL A 129 0.74 7.48 1.71
CA VAL A 129 -0.56 8.09 1.43
C VAL A 129 -1.71 7.27 2.02
N ASN A 130 -1.68 5.94 1.89
CA ASN A 130 -2.71 5.09 2.47
C ASN A 130 -2.73 5.15 4.00
N LEU A 131 -1.55 5.21 4.65
CA LEU A 131 -1.44 5.43 6.09
C LEU A 131 -2.01 6.80 6.50
N ALA A 132 -1.71 7.86 5.75
CA ALA A 132 -2.26 9.19 6.02
C ALA A 132 -3.79 9.18 5.96
N VAL A 133 -4.38 8.50 4.97
CA VAL A 133 -5.83 8.34 4.85
C VAL A 133 -6.41 7.54 6.02
N LEU A 134 -5.74 6.47 6.46
CA LEU A 134 -6.15 5.71 7.64
C LEU A 134 -6.12 6.55 8.92
N GLU A 135 -5.06 7.33 9.14
CA GLU A 135 -4.95 8.24 10.30
C GLU A 135 -6.10 9.24 10.36
N LEU A 136 -6.40 9.88 9.22
CA LEU A 136 -7.52 10.81 9.12
C LEU A 136 -8.85 10.11 9.39
N ALA A 137 -9.04 8.89 8.88
CA ALA A 137 -10.24 8.12 9.11
C ALA A 137 -10.42 7.72 10.59
N GLU A 138 -9.34 7.28 11.25
CA GLU A 138 -9.35 6.90 12.66
C GLU A 138 -9.55 8.10 13.59
N GLY A 139 -8.83 9.20 13.35
CA GLY A 139 -8.98 10.43 14.14
C GLY A 139 -10.41 10.94 14.12
N ARG A 140 -11.05 10.88 12.95
CA ARG A 140 -12.47 11.23 12.81
C ARG A 140 -13.40 10.30 13.62
N LEU A 141 -13.09 9.01 13.69
CA LEU A 141 -13.89 8.05 14.45
C LEU A 141 -13.72 8.24 15.96
N ARG A 142 -12.51 8.56 16.42
CA ARG A 142 -12.22 8.85 17.85
C ARG A 142 -13.02 10.04 18.36
N ASP A 143 -13.17 11.09 17.55
CA ASP A 143 -13.88 12.32 17.94
C ASP A 143 -15.38 12.31 17.57
N GLY A 144 -15.98 11.13 17.39
CA GLY A 144 -17.42 10.99 17.13
C GLY A 144 -17.89 11.56 15.78
N GLY A 145 -16.96 11.83 14.85
CA GLY A 145 -17.27 12.28 13.49
C GLY A 145 -17.61 13.77 13.34
N ALA A 146 -17.64 14.54 14.42
CA ALA A 146 -17.97 15.97 14.38
C ALA A 146 -16.84 16.78 13.73
N HIS A 147 -15.61 16.54 14.20
CA HIS A 147 -14.38 17.23 13.81
C HIS A 147 -13.25 16.23 13.56
N MET A 148 -12.19 16.70 12.90
CA MET A 148 -10.97 15.94 12.73
C MET A 148 -10.07 16.22 13.93
N SER A 149 -9.52 15.17 14.57
CA SER A 149 -8.50 15.35 15.59
C SER A 149 -7.30 16.08 15.00
N LEU A 150 -6.87 17.16 15.66
CA LEU A 150 -5.68 17.93 15.27
C LEU A 150 -4.44 17.04 15.22
N SER A 151 -4.28 16.08 16.15
CA SER A 151 -3.13 15.18 16.15
C SER A 151 -3.13 14.26 14.94
N SER A 152 -4.30 13.73 14.54
CA SER A 152 -4.44 12.90 13.34
C SER A 152 -4.18 13.69 12.06
N VAL A 153 -4.60 14.96 12.01
CA VAL A 153 -4.30 15.84 10.87
C VAL A 153 -2.81 16.15 10.78
N GLN A 154 -2.15 16.44 11.91
CA GLN A 154 -0.71 16.68 11.96
C GLN A 154 0.09 15.46 11.49
N GLU A 155 -0.29 14.26 11.94
CA GLU A 155 0.38 13.03 11.53
C GLU A 155 0.17 12.72 10.05
N ALA A 156 -1.06 12.90 9.55
CA ALA A 156 -1.34 12.75 8.12
C ALA A 156 -0.54 13.74 7.26
N SER A 157 -0.39 15.00 7.69
CA SER A 157 0.50 15.98 7.03
C SER A 157 1.96 15.52 7.02
N ARG A 158 2.45 14.94 8.13
CA ARG A 158 3.81 14.39 8.22
C ARG A 158 4.03 13.29 7.18
N LEU A 159 3.12 12.33 7.13
CA LEU A 159 3.14 11.22 6.18
C LEU A 159 3.06 11.70 4.72
N CYS A 160 2.24 12.71 4.42
CA CYS A 160 2.17 13.28 3.07
C CYS A 160 3.48 13.97 2.66
N ARG A 161 4.16 14.67 3.58
CA ARG A 161 5.48 15.26 3.29
C ARG A 161 6.54 14.19 3.07
N GLU A 162 6.50 13.13 3.85
CA GLU A 162 7.38 11.97 3.68
C GLU A 162 7.16 11.31 2.31
N ALA A 163 5.90 11.16 1.87
CA ALA A 163 5.58 10.63 0.54
C ALA A 163 6.12 11.52 -0.60
N LEU A 164 6.12 12.84 -0.42
CA LEU A 164 6.67 13.77 -1.41
C LEU A 164 8.21 13.82 -1.43
N ALA A 165 8.85 13.36 -0.36
CA ALA A 165 10.30 13.27 -0.25
C ALA A 165 10.83 11.87 -0.67
N ALA A 166 9.94 10.88 -0.85
CA ALA A 166 10.33 9.57 -1.34
C ALA A 166 10.79 9.67 -2.80
N ASP A 167 11.90 8.99 -3.12
CA ASP A 167 12.52 8.95 -4.44
C ASP A 167 11.77 7.98 -5.37
N GLU A 168 10.45 8.16 -5.48
CA GLU A 168 9.57 7.32 -6.30
C GLU A 168 8.72 8.15 -7.26
N GLN A 169 8.82 7.83 -8.55
CA GLN A 169 8.03 8.41 -9.65
C GLN A 169 6.58 7.86 -9.72
N ASP A 170 5.90 7.67 -8.58
CA ASP A 170 4.45 7.41 -8.62
C ASP A 170 3.67 8.73 -8.65
N ASP A 171 3.49 9.26 -9.86
CA ASP A 171 2.83 10.54 -10.12
C ASP A 171 1.45 10.64 -9.46
N MET A 172 0.69 9.54 -9.38
CA MET A 172 -0.66 9.56 -8.83
C MET A 172 -0.67 9.67 -7.30
N SER A 173 0.18 8.89 -6.61
CA SER A 173 0.31 9.01 -5.16
C SER A 173 0.86 10.37 -4.75
N LEU A 174 1.78 10.94 -5.53
CA LEU A 174 2.32 12.28 -5.27
C LEU A 174 1.25 13.37 -5.44
N VAL A 175 0.39 13.27 -6.46
CA VAL A 175 -0.75 14.19 -6.64
C VAL A 175 -1.72 14.09 -5.47
N MET A 176 -2.03 12.87 -5.02
CA MET A 176 -2.89 12.68 -3.84
C MET A 176 -2.23 13.23 -2.57
N ALA A 177 -0.94 12.99 -2.36
CA ALA A 177 -0.18 13.49 -1.21
C ALA A 177 -0.20 15.02 -1.16
N LYS A 178 0.06 15.71 -2.28
CA LYS A 178 -0.03 17.19 -2.36
C LYS A 178 -1.42 17.68 -1.97
N LYS A 179 -2.45 17.07 -2.53
CA LYS A 179 -3.82 17.50 -2.28
C LYS A 179 -4.27 17.24 -0.83
N LEU A 180 -3.90 16.10 -0.27
CA LEU A 180 -4.14 15.79 1.15
C LEU A 180 -3.41 16.77 2.05
N LEU A 181 -2.16 17.11 1.72
CA LEU A 181 -1.36 18.09 2.46
C LEU A 181 -2.01 19.47 2.45
N ASP A 182 -2.43 19.97 1.29
CA ASP A 182 -3.12 21.26 1.16
C ASP A 182 -4.41 21.32 2.02
N ASP A 183 -5.16 20.22 2.05
CA ASP A 183 -6.38 20.12 2.83
C ASP A 183 -6.08 20.05 4.35
N CYS A 184 -5.03 19.34 4.76
CA CYS A 184 -4.58 19.34 6.15
C CYS A 184 -4.09 20.73 6.58
N ASP A 185 -3.31 21.42 5.75
CA ASP A 185 -2.78 22.76 6.05
C ASP A 185 -3.90 23.80 6.20
N LYS A 186 -4.99 23.69 5.43
CA LYS A 186 -6.19 24.54 5.63
C LYS A 186 -6.85 24.32 7.00
N VAL A 187 -6.91 23.06 7.46
CA VAL A 187 -7.47 22.74 8.79
C VAL A 187 -6.57 23.28 9.89
N LEU A 188 -5.26 23.08 9.78
CA LEU A 188 -4.27 23.57 10.75
C LEU A 188 -4.14 25.11 10.74
N GLY A 189 -4.35 25.75 9.59
CA GLY A 189 -4.33 27.21 9.43
C GLY A 189 -5.58 27.90 9.97
N GLY A 190 -6.75 27.27 9.83
CA GLY A 190 -8.03 27.80 10.32
C GLY A 190 -8.16 27.85 11.86
N ASP A 191 -7.34 27.09 12.57
CA ASP A 191 -7.31 27.03 14.04
C ASP A 191 -6.50 28.18 14.67
N ARG A 192 -5.64 28.86 13.89
CA ARG A 192 -4.84 30.01 14.36
C ARG A 192 -5.62 31.33 14.45
N GLY A 193 -6.93 31.31 14.17
CA GLY A 193 -7.77 32.51 14.10
C GLY A 193 -9.06 32.43 14.91
N ARG A 194 -9.16 31.54 15.90
CA ARG A 194 -10.36 31.36 16.71
C ARG A 194 -10.08 31.46 18.20
#